data_AF-A0A7X9BYW7-F1
#
_entry.id   AF-A0A7X9BYW7-F1
#
_cell.length_a   1.000
_cell.length_b   1.000
_cell.length_c   1.000
_cell.angle_alpha   90.00
_cell.angle_beta   90.00
_cell.angle_gamma   90.00
#
_symmetry.space_group_name_H-M   'P 1'
#
loop_
_entity.id
_entity.type
_entity.pdbx_description
1 polymer ?
#
loop_
_entity_poly.entity_id
_entity_poly.type
_entity_poly.pdbx_seq_one_letter_code
_entity_poly.pdbx_strand_id
1 'polypeptide(L)'
;SSLTGSEVHLPDWTLTDEGPEYPEDPSAQIVIDDPDLCYRYAGLIVEDVKIEPSPEWMQRRLKAAGVRPISNIVDITNYVMLEMGQPLHAFDRDAIEGAVHVRRAKTGEKLVTLDGIERELEPDMLLIADDKKALGLAGVMGGLNSEITDSTKRIFVESAHFLGVSIRRTSRRLGLRSEASNRFEKGVNPYGVAATLGRVAELIEELQCGKPVGFVENIVKLPEPREVTFSLARTNELLGTSLVEKDISHVLERLNFSYQAKDGVFEVKIPTYRSDLTIPEDMIEEVARITGYDRIPTTLPQGDTTQGKRTPKQEFRRQLRHLLIRLGLNEVMTYSFTHPETNSRFGDESSSVYLLNPLREELSVMRTVLIPSLMEVAAHNIAHRNLDIRLFEMGNIYTSTERPLAHLPDEALHLAGILWGKSSRHWHTPVTEYNFYTVKGIVEEIAHTFGLKFKYRVPENTDLLHPGRSAEIFLKGKNIGFMGEIHPALGKEWEMERALLFELDVAPLLKNSKTAIRTESIPKFPAMQRDLAVVVDREVPAQKVMDRIRQLGGELLTHVDIFDVYTGDPIPEDRKSLAFTLKYQSLTKTLKDEEVNALNQQVLEGIEREFGAAWRK
;
A
#
# COMPACT_ATOMS: atom_id res chain seq x y z
N SER A 1 -26.06 -29.31 7.20
CA SER A 1 -27.51 -29.46 6.98
C SER A 1 -28.06 -28.46 6.00
N SER A 2 -27.92 -27.15 6.22
CA SER A 2 -28.60 -26.13 5.39
C SER A 2 -28.26 -26.24 3.90
N LEU A 3 -27.05 -26.68 3.54
CA LEU A 3 -26.67 -26.92 2.13
C LEU A 3 -27.08 -28.29 1.57
N THR A 4 -27.30 -29.30 2.42
CA THR A 4 -27.63 -30.66 1.99
C THR A 4 -29.10 -31.03 2.20
N GLY A 5 -29.85 -30.24 2.98
CA GLY A 5 -31.21 -30.57 3.43
C GLY A 5 -31.29 -31.69 4.47
N SER A 6 -30.15 -32.15 4.99
CA SER A 6 -30.09 -33.23 5.98
C SER A 6 -30.39 -32.71 7.39
N GLU A 7 -31.01 -33.56 8.23
CA GLU A 7 -31.20 -33.30 9.65
C GLU A 7 -29.86 -33.16 10.38
N VAL A 8 -29.80 -32.27 11.39
CA VAL A 8 -28.65 -32.15 12.29
C VAL A 8 -29.02 -32.76 13.63
N HIS A 9 -28.16 -33.63 14.13
CA HIS A 9 -28.21 -34.06 15.52
C HIS A 9 -27.21 -33.21 16.31
N LEU A 10 -27.74 -32.24 17.04
CA LEU A 10 -26.95 -31.40 17.93
C LEU A 10 -26.99 -31.97 19.37
N PRO A 11 -25.97 -31.71 20.20
CA PRO A 11 -26.06 -31.98 21.63
C PRO A 11 -27.24 -31.23 22.26
N ASP A 12 -27.90 -31.83 23.25
CA ASP A 12 -29.09 -31.25 23.90
C ASP A 12 -28.83 -29.84 24.46
N TRP A 13 -27.63 -29.62 25.01
CA TRP A 13 -27.17 -28.33 25.52
C TRP A 13 -27.02 -27.21 24.48
N THR A 14 -27.12 -27.51 23.19
CA THR A 14 -27.16 -26.46 22.14
C THR A 14 -28.54 -25.84 21.95
N LEU A 15 -29.57 -26.44 22.54
CA LEU A 15 -30.97 -26.05 22.36
C LEU A 15 -31.49 -25.17 23.51
N THR A 16 -30.64 -24.84 24.48
CA THR A 16 -30.98 -24.04 25.66
C THR A 16 -29.94 -22.94 25.89
N ASP A 17 -30.37 -21.87 26.55
CA ASP A 17 -29.51 -20.76 27.02
C ASP A 17 -29.29 -20.80 28.55
N GLU A 18 -29.91 -21.80 29.21
CA GLU A 18 -29.86 -22.00 30.66
C GLU A 18 -28.63 -22.82 31.07
N GLY A 19 -28.12 -22.53 32.27
CA GLY A 19 -27.05 -23.30 32.89
C GLY A 19 -27.54 -24.61 33.50
N PRO A 20 -26.62 -25.51 33.89
CA PRO A 20 -26.98 -26.72 34.60
C PRO A 20 -27.49 -26.45 36.02
N GLU A 21 -28.41 -27.29 36.50
CA GLU A 21 -29.00 -27.19 37.84
C GLU A 21 -28.04 -27.75 38.92
N TYR A 22 -27.20 -26.89 39.48
CA TYR A 22 -26.38 -27.17 40.66
C TYR A 22 -26.53 -26.04 41.70
N PRO A 23 -26.32 -26.31 43.01
CA PRO A 23 -26.43 -25.27 44.02
C PRO A 23 -25.37 -24.17 43.79
N GLU A 24 -25.72 -22.93 44.11
CA GLU A 24 -24.73 -21.85 44.15
C GLU A 24 -23.73 -22.14 45.28
N ASP A 25 -22.43 -22.11 44.96
CA ASP A 25 -21.36 -22.19 45.97
C ASP A 25 -21.12 -20.78 46.54
N PRO A 26 -21.43 -20.52 47.82
CA PRO A 26 -21.25 -19.19 48.43
C PRO A 26 -19.78 -18.72 48.44
N SER A 27 -18.84 -19.64 48.23
CA SER A 27 -17.40 -19.35 48.18
C SER A 27 -16.89 -19.00 46.77
N ALA A 28 -17.72 -19.15 45.74
CA ALA A 28 -17.38 -18.90 44.34
C ALA A 28 -18.21 -17.74 43.79
N GLN A 29 -17.86 -16.50 44.16
CA GLN A 29 -18.53 -15.30 43.66
C GLN A 29 -17.89 -14.82 42.35
N ILE A 30 -18.70 -14.37 41.39
CA ILE A 30 -18.23 -13.72 40.15
C ILE A 30 -18.60 -12.23 40.16
N VAL A 31 -17.61 -11.37 39.93
CA VAL A 31 -17.77 -9.92 39.79
C VAL A 31 -17.26 -9.50 38.42
N ILE A 32 -18.12 -8.85 37.62
CA ILE A 32 -17.74 -8.27 36.33
C ILE A 32 -17.54 -6.77 36.54
N ASP A 33 -16.29 -6.36 36.76
CA ASP A 33 -15.92 -4.96 37.02
C ASP A 33 -15.99 -4.09 35.76
N ASP A 34 -15.70 -4.68 34.59
CA ASP A 34 -15.66 -4.01 33.29
C ASP A 34 -16.72 -4.56 32.32
N PRO A 35 -18.01 -4.21 32.52
CA PRO A 35 -19.14 -4.80 31.81
C PRO A 35 -19.24 -4.41 30.33
N ASP A 36 -18.47 -3.41 29.89
CA ASP A 36 -18.36 -3.06 28.48
C ASP A 36 -17.50 -4.06 27.69
N LEU A 37 -16.66 -4.85 28.38
CA LEU A 37 -15.80 -5.86 27.77
C LEU A 37 -16.24 -7.30 28.05
N CYS A 38 -17.05 -7.53 29.08
CA CYS A 38 -17.61 -8.85 29.42
C CYS A 38 -19.10 -8.74 29.74
N TYR A 39 -19.92 -9.50 29.01
CA TYR A 39 -21.39 -9.41 29.11
C TYR A 39 -21.98 -10.45 30.05
N ARG A 40 -21.39 -11.64 30.05
CA ARG A 40 -21.77 -12.79 30.86
C ARG A 40 -20.54 -13.61 31.16
N TYR A 41 -20.43 -14.05 32.41
CA TYR A 41 -19.37 -14.94 32.88
C TYR A 41 -19.99 -15.99 33.79
N ALA A 42 -19.66 -17.26 33.57
CA ALA A 42 -20.20 -18.39 34.29
C ALA A 42 -19.08 -19.35 34.72
N GLY A 43 -19.34 -20.05 35.82
CA GLY A 43 -18.41 -20.97 36.47
C GLY A 43 -19.08 -22.28 36.85
N LEU A 44 -18.44 -23.40 36.52
CA LEU A 44 -18.80 -24.72 37.04
C LEU A 44 -17.76 -25.17 38.06
N ILE A 45 -18.20 -25.47 39.28
CA ILE A 45 -17.36 -26.00 40.35
C ILE A 45 -17.43 -27.51 40.31
N VAL A 46 -16.26 -28.15 40.24
CA VAL A 46 -16.13 -29.60 40.18
C VAL A 46 -15.14 -30.05 41.26
N GLU A 47 -15.55 -30.99 42.09
CA GLU A 47 -14.76 -31.62 43.14
C GLU A 47 -14.30 -33.03 42.75
N ASP A 48 -13.45 -33.63 43.59
CA ASP A 48 -12.93 -34.99 43.42
C ASP A 48 -12.29 -35.26 42.04
N VAL A 49 -11.66 -34.23 41.47
CA VAL A 49 -11.06 -34.29 40.14
C VAL A 49 -9.86 -35.24 40.12
N LYS A 50 -9.80 -36.07 39.07
CA LYS A 50 -8.67 -36.95 38.77
C LYS A 50 -8.09 -36.58 37.42
N ILE A 51 -6.86 -36.07 37.44
CA ILE A 51 -6.14 -35.72 36.21
C ILE A 51 -5.50 -36.97 35.63
N GLU A 52 -5.88 -37.30 34.39
CA GLU A 52 -5.38 -38.45 33.64
C GLU A 52 -5.52 -38.19 32.12
N PRO A 53 -4.94 -39.03 31.25
CA PRO A 53 -5.15 -38.90 29.81
C PRO A 53 -6.62 -39.05 29.43
N SER A 54 -7.11 -38.23 28.49
CA SER A 54 -8.47 -38.33 27.95
C SER A 54 -8.70 -39.66 27.21
N PRO A 55 -9.96 -40.13 27.05
CA PRO A 55 -10.24 -41.36 26.32
C PRO A 55 -9.86 -41.25 24.84
N GLU A 56 -9.54 -42.39 24.23
CA GLU A 56 -8.98 -42.44 22.88
C GLU A 56 -9.88 -41.78 21.82
N TRP A 57 -11.21 -41.92 21.96
CA TRP A 57 -12.17 -41.33 21.03
C TRP A 57 -12.08 -39.79 21.02
N MET A 58 -11.89 -39.16 22.19
CA MET A 58 -11.78 -37.71 22.33
C MET A 58 -10.43 -37.25 21.78
N GLN A 59 -9.34 -37.94 22.13
CA GLN A 59 -8.01 -37.65 21.58
C GLN A 59 -7.98 -37.69 20.06
N ARG A 60 -8.63 -38.69 19.45
CA ARG A 60 -8.70 -38.83 17.99
C ARG A 60 -9.46 -37.67 17.35
N ARG A 61 -10.60 -37.25 17.93
CA ARG A 61 -11.38 -36.10 17.44
C ARG A 61 -10.61 -34.79 17.56
N LEU A 62 -9.95 -34.55 18.70
CA LEU A 62 -9.10 -33.37 18.91
C LEU A 62 -7.94 -33.30 17.91
N LYS A 63 -7.20 -34.40 17.73
CA LYS A 63 -6.10 -34.48 16.76
C LYS A 63 -6.59 -34.24 15.33
N ALA A 64 -7.74 -34.79 14.96
CA ALA A 64 -8.35 -34.57 13.65
C ALA A 64 -8.74 -33.10 13.41
N ALA A 65 -9.04 -32.35 14.47
CA ALA A 65 -9.28 -30.92 14.45
C ALA A 65 -8.02 -30.05 14.65
N GLY A 66 -6.83 -30.66 14.67
CA GLY A 66 -5.55 -29.95 14.83
C GLY A 66 -5.20 -29.57 16.27
N VAL A 67 -5.94 -30.06 17.27
CA VAL A 67 -5.68 -29.80 18.69
C VAL A 67 -4.91 -30.98 19.31
N ARG A 68 -3.80 -30.68 19.99
CA ARG A 68 -3.01 -31.68 20.70
C ARG A 68 -3.67 -32.02 22.05
N PRO A 69 -3.97 -33.30 22.34
CA PRO A 69 -4.47 -33.72 23.65
C PRO A 69 -3.43 -33.52 24.76
N ILE A 70 -3.90 -33.14 25.95
CA ILE A 70 -3.07 -32.82 27.12
C ILE A 70 -3.48 -33.68 28.32
N SER A 71 -4.67 -33.43 28.88
CA SER A 71 -5.27 -34.16 30.01
C SER A 71 -6.78 -34.19 29.83
N ASN A 72 -7.47 -35.12 30.48
CA ASN A 72 -8.93 -35.25 30.42
C ASN A 72 -9.68 -33.93 30.63
N ILE A 73 -9.31 -33.11 31.62
CA ILE A 73 -9.99 -31.81 31.87
C ILE A 73 -9.70 -30.79 30.76
N VAL A 74 -8.44 -30.62 30.37
CA VAL A 74 -8.08 -29.68 29.29
C VAL A 74 -8.68 -30.14 27.96
N ASP A 75 -8.72 -31.44 27.72
CA ASP A 75 -9.28 -32.03 26.52
C ASP A 75 -10.81 -31.90 26.47
N ILE A 76 -11.52 -31.99 27.61
CA ILE A 76 -12.95 -31.68 27.69
C ILE A 76 -13.21 -30.22 27.29
N THR A 77 -12.45 -29.25 27.84
CA THR A 77 -12.63 -27.83 27.49
C THR A 77 -12.38 -27.57 26.00
N ASN A 78 -11.32 -28.14 25.44
CA ASN A 78 -11.02 -28.04 24.00
C ASN A 78 -12.07 -28.75 23.14
N TYR A 79 -12.54 -29.92 23.57
CA TYR A 79 -13.52 -30.71 22.85
C TYR A 79 -14.86 -29.97 22.77
N VAL A 80 -15.34 -29.45 23.90
CA VAL A 80 -16.57 -28.67 23.97
C VAL A 80 -16.44 -27.35 23.20
N MET A 81 -15.28 -26.69 23.22
CA MET A 81 -15.02 -25.52 22.37
C MET A 81 -15.15 -25.83 20.88
N LEU A 82 -14.72 -27.01 20.44
CA LEU A 82 -14.85 -27.43 19.04
C LEU A 82 -16.27 -27.88 18.70
N GLU A 83 -16.96 -28.55 19.64
CA GLU A 83 -18.32 -29.09 19.47
C GLU A 83 -19.38 -27.97 19.48
N MET A 84 -19.26 -27.00 20.40
CA MET A 84 -20.25 -25.94 20.64
C MET A 84 -19.77 -24.53 20.27
N GLY A 85 -18.49 -24.36 19.92
CA GLY A 85 -17.95 -23.07 19.48
C GLY A 85 -17.60 -22.08 20.61
N GLN A 86 -17.81 -22.46 21.87
CA GLN A 86 -17.54 -21.63 23.05
C GLN A 86 -16.16 -21.97 23.65
N PRO A 87 -15.18 -21.06 23.62
CA PRO A 87 -13.93 -21.29 24.34
C PRO A 87 -14.17 -21.35 25.84
N LEU A 88 -13.45 -22.27 26.49
CA LEU A 88 -13.54 -22.54 27.91
C LEU A 88 -12.13 -22.53 28.52
N HIS A 89 -12.05 -22.29 29.82
CA HIS A 89 -10.83 -22.45 30.59
C HIS A 89 -11.14 -23.17 31.89
N ALA A 90 -10.17 -23.88 32.46
CA ALA A 90 -10.35 -24.52 33.75
C ALA A 90 -9.19 -24.12 34.66
N PHE A 91 -9.53 -23.48 35.77
CA PHE A 91 -8.60 -23.05 36.80
C PHE A 91 -8.54 -24.10 37.91
N ASP A 92 -7.38 -24.24 38.55
CA ASP A 92 -7.33 -24.86 39.88
C ASP A 92 -8.12 -24.00 40.87
N ARG A 93 -9.20 -24.54 41.43
CA ARG A 93 -10.10 -23.83 42.35
C ARG A 93 -9.37 -23.40 43.62
N ASP A 94 -8.33 -24.13 44.01
CA ASP A 94 -7.54 -23.87 45.23
C ASP A 94 -6.56 -22.71 45.04
N ALA A 95 -6.27 -22.35 43.78
CA ALA A 95 -5.43 -21.21 43.44
C ALA A 95 -6.19 -19.86 43.47
N ILE A 96 -7.53 -19.89 43.44
CA ILE A 96 -8.41 -18.71 43.42
C ILE A 96 -8.69 -18.24 44.85
N GLU A 97 -8.28 -17.01 45.16
CA GLU A 97 -8.49 -16.37 46.45
C GLU A 97 -9.65 -15.36 46.41
N GLY A 98 -10.79 -15.71 46.99
CA GLY A 98 -11.95 -14.82 47.07
C GLY A 98 -12.84 -14.90 45.83
N ALA A 99 -13.31 -13.75 45.33
CA ALA A 99 -14.18 -13.66 44.17
C ALA A 99 -13.38 -13.70 42.86
N VAL A 100 -13.98 -14.22 41.78
CA VAL A 100 -13.44 -14.09 40.42
C VAL A 100 -13.84 -12.74 39.86
N HIS A 101 -12.85 -11.93 39.51
CA HIS A 101 -12.97 -10.60 38.95
C HIS A 101 -12.67 -10.59 37.45
N VAL A 102 -13.63 -10.11 36.65
CA VAL A 102 -13.41 -9.83 35.22
C VAL A 102 -13.16 -8.34 35.05
N ARG A 103 -11.88 -7.96 34.98
CA ARG A 103 -11.45 -6.57 35.05
C ARG A 103 -10.29 -6.26 34.12
N ARG A 104 -10.10 -4.98 33.81
CA ARG A 104 -8.91 -4.48 33.12
C ARG A 104 -7.65 -4.63 33.95
N ALA A 105 -6.52 -4.72 33.28
CA ALA A 105 -5.21 -4.68 33.90
C ALA A 105 -4.96 -3.33 34.58
N LYS A 106 -4.25 -3.35 35.69
CA LYS A 106 -3.72 -2.15 36.35
C LYS A 106 -2.43 -1.72 35.66
N THR A 107 -2.10 -0.44 35.72
CA THR A 107 -0.82 0.07 35.18
C THR A 107 0.36 -0.64 35.82
N GLY A 108 1.23 -1.22 35.00
CA GLY A 108 2.40 -1.98 35.45
C GLY A 108 2.10 -3.37 36.02
N GLU A 109 0.87 -3.87 35.89
CA GLU A 109 0.52 -5.23 36.26
C GLU A 109 1.26 -6.23 35.36
N LYS A 110 1.68 -7.35 35.94
CA LYS A 110 2.42 -8.40 35.26
C LYS A 110 1.75 -9.74 35.45
N LEU A 111 1.86 -10.62 34.46
CA LEU A 111 1.37 -11.99 34.52
C LEU A 111 2.34 -12.93 33.82
N VAL A 112 2.63 -14.07 34.45
CA VAL A 112 3.32 -15.18 33.81
C VAL A 112 2.26 -16.08 33.15
N THR A 113 2.27 -16.17 31.84
CA THR A 113 1.33 -17.01 31.08
C THR A 113 1.76 -18.47 31.03
N LEU A 114 0.88 -19.39 30.62
CA LEU A 114 1.14 -20.84 30.54
C LEU A 114 2.35 -21.24 29.68
N ASP A 115 2.84 -20.36 28.80
CA ASP A 115 4.09 -20.53 28.05
C ASP A 115 5.35 -20.24 28.88
N GLY A 116 5.20 -19.86 30.15
CA GLY A 116 6.28 -19.51 31.07
C GLY A 116 6.86 -18.11 30.88
N ILE A 117 6.25 -17.28 30.02
CA ILE A 117 6.74 -15.92 29.73
C ILE A 117 6.06 -14.91 30.66
N GLU A 118 6.87 -14.08 31.35
CA GLU A 118 6.36 -12.92 32.08
C GLU A 118 6.02 -11.78 31.10
N ARG A 119 4.80 -11.25 31.20
CA ARG A 119 4.27 -10.21 30.31
C ARG A 119 3.87 -8.99 31.11
N GLU A 120 4.28 -7.83 30.62
CA GLU A 120 3.79 -6.54 31.11
C GLU A 120 2.45 -6.22 30.46
N LEU A 121 1.47 -5.86 31.28
CA LEU A 121 0.08 -5.70 30.86
C LEU A 121 -0.27 -4.23 30.72
N GLU A 122 -0.97 -3.91 29.63
CA GLU A 122 -1.47 -2.56 29.38
C GLU A 122 -2.89 -2.39 29.96
N PRO A 123 -3.26 -1.18 30.44
CA PRO A 123 -4.56 -0.96 31.09
C PRO A 123 -5.81 -1.21 30.23
N ASP A 124 -5.66 -1.36 28.91
CA ASP A 124 -6.75 -1.71 28.01
C ASP A 124 -6.97 -3.23 27.87
N MET A 125 -6.08 -4.07 28.42
CA MET A 125 -6.18 -5.52 28.39
C MET A 125 -7.16 -6.03 29.45
N LEU A 126 -8.04 -6.95 29.07
CA LEU A 126 -8.98 -7.61 29.98
C LEU A 126 -8.33 -8.86 30.61
N LEU A 127 -8.49 -9.00 31.93
CA LEU A 127 -7.95 -10.08 32.74
C LEU A 127 -9.08 -10.83 33.45
N ILE A 128 -8.79 -12.10 33.72
CA ILE A 128 -9.45 -12.85 34.79
C ILE A 128 -8.54 -12.75 36.00
N ALA A 129 -9.08 -12.31 37.13
CA ALA A 129 -8.35 -12.09 38.37
C ALA A 129 -9.14 -12.65 39.55
N ASP A 130 -8.49 -12.73 40.71
CA ASP A 130 -9.15 -12.89 42.00
C ASP A 130 -8.98 -11.62 42.86
N ASP A 131 -9.32 -11.69 44.15
CA ASP A 131 -9.19 -10.56 45.08
C ASP A 131 -7.73 -10.08 45.25
N LYS A 132 -6.74 -10.88 44.83
CA LYS A 132 -5.32 -10.68 45.09
C LYS A 132 -4.49 -10.47 43.83
N LYS A 133 -4.73 -11.25 42.77
CA LYS A 133 -3.82 -11.39 41.63
C LYS A 133 -4.56 -11.67 40.32
N ALA A 134 -3.87 -11.45 39.20
CA ALA A 134 -4.34 -11.91 37.90
C ALA A 134 -4.17 -13.44 37.78
N LEU A 135 -5.17 -14.09 37.19
CA LEU A 135 -5.23 -15.53 36.92
C LEU A 135 -5.07 -15.84 35.43
N GLY A 136 -5.37 -14.90 34.53
CA GLY A 136 -5.26 -15.13 33.09
C GLY A 136 -5.54 -13.89 32.24
N LEU A 137 -5.08 -13.92 30.98
CA LEU A 137 -5.52 -12.98 29.95
C LEU A 137 -6.88 -13.46 29.42
N ALA A 138 -7.93 -12.71 29.70
CA ALA A 138 -9.30 -13.09 29.36
C ALA A 138 -9.41 -13.44 27.87
N GLY A 139 -9.89 -14.65 27.56
CA GLY A 139 -10.08 -15.12 26.18
C GLY A 139 -8.82 -15.26 25.32
N VAL A 140 -7.61 -15.13 25.88
CA VAL A 140 -6.34 -15.26 25.13
C VAL A 140 -5.51 -16.44 25.63
N MET A 141 -5.12 -16.42 26.91
CA MET A 141 -4.25 -17.44 27.52
C MET A 141 -4.34 -17.40 29.05
N GLY A 142 -4.40 -18.57 29.69
CA GLY A 142 -4.36 -18.70 31.14
C GLY A 142 -3.01 -18.28 31.74
N GLY A 143 -3.02 -17.96 33.03
CA GLY A 143 -1.84 -17.74 33.85
C GLY A 143 -1.27 -19.05 34.38
N LEU A 144 0.04 -19.08 34.58
CA LEU A 144 0.75 -20.25 35.11
C LEU A 144 0.39 -20.52 36.59
N ASN A 145 0.05 -19.47 37.34
CA ASN A 145 -0.27 -19.52 38.76
C ASN A 145 -1.61 -20.18 39.11
N SER A 146 -2.45 -20.45 38.12
CA SER A 146 -3.77 -21.07 38.28
C SER A 146 -3.97 -22.28 37.37
N GLU A 147 -2.88 -22.81 36.82
CA GLU A 147 -2.88 -23.98 35.94
C GLU A 147 -3.34 -25.25 36.68
N ILE A 148 -4.02 -26.15 35.95
CA ILE A 148 -4.33 -27.49 36.44
C ILE A 148 -3.08 -28.36 36.43
N THR A 149 -2.78 -28.97 37.55
CA THR A 149 -1.64 -29.88 37.74
C THR A 149 -2.12 -31.28 38.11
N ASP A 150 -1.22 -32.26 38.09
CA ASP A 150 -1.53 -33.64 38.53
C ASP A 150 -2.05 -33.72 39.98
N SER A 151 -1.77 -32.70 40.80
CA SER A 151 -2.26 -32.60 42.18
C SER A 151 -3.63 -31.96 42.33
N THR A 152 -4.16 -31.30 41.30
CA THR A 152 -5.43 -30.56 41.36
C THR A 152 -6.60 -31.50 41.70
N LYS A 153 -7.42 -31.12 42.69
CA LYS A 153 -8.59 -31.88 43.16
C LYS A 153 -9.91 -31.16 42.96
N ARG A 154 -9.87 -29.84 42.83
CA ARG A 154 -11.03 -28.99 42.65
C ARG A 154 -10.74 -28.04 41.51
N ILE A 155 -11.68 -27.89 40.58
CA ILE A 155 -11.53 -26.96 39.46
C ILE A 155 -12.72 -26.01 39.39
N PHE A 156 -12.44 -24.85 38.82
CA PHE A 156 -13.45 -23.89 38.39
C PHE A 156 -13.37 -23.80 36.86
N VAL A 157 -14.41 -24.28 36.17
CA VAL A 157 -14.47 -24.20 34.70
C VAL A 157 -15.17 -22.92 34.30
N GLU A 158 -14.42 -22.03 33.65
CA GLU A 158 -14.88 -20.78 33.06
C GLU A 158 -15.57 -21.01 31.71
N SER A 159 -16.71 -20.35 31.55
CA SER A 159 -17.32 -20.02 30.27
C SER A 159 -17.73 -18.55 30.28
N ALA A 160 -17.41 -17.79 29.23
CA ALA A 160 -17.61 -16.35 29.23
C ALA A 160 -17.86 -15.76 27.84
N HIS A 161 -18.39 -14.54 27.80
CA HIS A 161 -18.45 -13.70 26.62
C HIS A 161 -17.55 -12.49 26.77
N PHE A 162 -16.55 -12.37 25.88
CA PHE A 162 -15.67 -11.21 25.79
C PHE A 162 -15.84 -10.43 24.49
N LEU A 163 -15.65 -9.11 24.54
CA LEU A 163 -15.71 -8.25 23.36
C LEU A 163 -14.54 -8.54 22.41
N GLY A 164 -14.84 -9.03 21.20
CA GLY A 164 -13.82 -9.50 20.25
C GLY A 164 -12.76 -8.48 19.84
N VAL A 165 -13.09 -7.18 19.80
CA VAL A 165 -12.12 -6.12 19.51
C VAL A 165 -11.04 -6.03 20.59
N SER A 166 -11.42 -6.22 21.86
CA SER A 166 -10.48 -6.22 22.99
C SER A 166 -9.51 -7.40 22.90
N ILE A 167 -10.07 -8.60 22.65
CA ILE A 167 -9.28 -9.82 22.47
C ILE A 167 -8.30 -9.67 21.30
N ARG A 168 -8.75 -9.15 20.15
CA ARG A 168 -7.91 -8.95 18.96
C ARG A 168 -6.72 -8.03 19.21
N ARG A 169 -6.95 -6.93 19.93
CA ARG A 169 -5.87 -5.98 20.29
C ARG A 169 -4.85 -6.64 21.19
N THR A 170 -5.30 -7.35 22.22
CA THR A 170 -4.45 -8.04 23.20
C THR A 170 -3.63 -9.16 22.53
N SER A 171 -4.30 -10.07 21.81
CA SER A 171 -3.71 -11.16 21.03
C SER A 171 -2.62 -10.65 20.06
N ARG A 172 -2.93 -9.62 19.26
CA ARG A 172 -1.97 -9.04 18.30
C ARG A 172 -0.80 -8.33 18.99
N ARG A 173 -1.05 -7.59 20.07
CA ARG A 173 0.00 -6.83 20.78
C ARG A 173 1.00 -7.77 21.46
N LEU A 174 0.50 -8.86 22.06
CA LEU A 174 1.33 -9.84 22.78
C LEU A 174 1.89 -10.95 21.88
N GLY A 175 1.49 -10.99 20.60
CA GLY A 175 1.89 -12.05 19.66
C GLY A 175 1.32 -13.42 20.02
N LEU A 176 0.19 -13.45 20.74
CA LEU A 176 -0.43 -14.67 21.26
C LEU A 176 -1.70 -15.00 20.48
N ARG A 177 -1.62 -16.00 19.59
CA ARG A 177 -2.78 -16.48 18.83
C ARG A 177 -3.15 -17.89 19.25
N SER A 178 -4.37 -18.08 19.75
CA SER A 178 -4.91 -19.37 20.20
C SER A 178 -6.25 -19.69 19.52
N GLU A 179 -6.72 -20.94 19.64
CA GLU A 179 -8.06 -21.33 19.18
C GLU A 179 -9.18 -20.56 19.90
N ALA A 180 -8.94 -20.22 21.18
CA ALA A 180 -9.83 -19.38 21.99
C ALA A 180 -9.85 -17.94 21.48
N SER A 181 -8.67 -17.32 21.32
CA SER A 181 -8.59 -15.92 20.87
C SER A 181 -9.23 -15.76 19.49
N ASN A 182 -8.97 -16.68 18.55
CA ASN A 182 -9.56 -16.64 17.22
C ASN A 182 -11.10 -16.67 17.21
N ARG A 183 -11.73 -17.41 18.14
CA ARG A 183 -13.20 -17.46 18.28
C ARG A 183 -13.74 -16.19 18.93
N PHE A 184 -13.19 -15.78 20.07
CA PHE A 184 -13.65 -14.55 20.72
C PHE A 184 -13.45 -13.32 19.83
N GLU A 185 -12.34 -13.23 19.08
CA GLU A 185 -12.07 -12.16 18.12
C GLU A 185 -13.15 -12.04 17.04
N LYS A 186 -13.75 -13.16 16.62
CA LYS A 186 -14.83 -13.24 15.63
C LYS A 186 -16.22 -13.05 16.23
N GLY A 187 -16.35 -13.17 17.55
CA GLY A 187 -17.61 -13.14 18.28
C GLY A 187 -18.05 -14.53 18.69
N VAL A 188 -18.45 -14.65 19.96
CA VAL A 188 -19.04 -15.85 20.55
C VAL A 188 -20.43 -15.49 21.05
N ASN A 189 -21.38 -16.41 21.02
CA ASN A 189 -22.76 -16.14 21.42
C ASN A 189 -22.88 -15.99 22.95
N PRO A 190 -23.25 -14.82 23.50
CA PRO A 190 -23.40 -14.65 24.96
C PRO A 190 -24.51 -15.52 25.57
N TYR A 191 -25.49 -15.96 24.76
CA TYR A 191 -26.58 -16.82 25.23
C TYR A 191 -26.12 -18.25 25.53
N GLY A 192 -25.14 -18.77 24.76
CA GLY A 192 -24.63 -20.14 24.92
C GLY A 192 -23.62 -20.33 26.06
N VAL A 193 -23.25 -19.26 26.77
CA VAL A 193 -22.19 -19.27 27.80
C VAL A 193 -22.49 -20.29 28.90
N ALA A 194 -23.67 -20.25 29.52
CA ALA A 194 -24.00 -21.15 30.62
C ALA A 194 -24.31 -22.58 30.16
N ALA A 195 -25.07 -22.73 29.07
CA ALA A 195 -25.45 -24.04 28.55
C ALA A 195 -24.23 -24.92 28.18
N THR A 196 -23.16 -24.29 27.70
CA THR A 196 -21.89 -24.99 27.42
C THR A 196 -21.31 -25.68 28.66
N LEU A 197 -21.47 -25.10 29.86
CA LEU A 197 -21.01 -25.73 31.10
C LEU A 197 -21.83 -26.96 31.48
N GLY A 198 -23.09 -27.05 31.05
CA GLY A 198 -23.88 -28.27 31.19
C GLY A 198 -23.29 -29.43 30.40
N ARG A 199 -22.81 -29.16 29.17
CA ARG A 199 -22.09 -30.16 28.36
C ARG A 199 -20.75 -30.58 28.99
N VAL A 200 -20.05 -29.65 29.63
CA VAL A 200 -18.85 -29.97 30.41
C VAL A 200 -19.19 -30.88 31.59
N ALA A 201 -20.23 -30.55 32.37
CA ALA A 201 -20.66 -31.36 33.50
C ALA A 201 -21.01 -32.79 33.07
N GLU A 202 -21.76 -32.94 31.97
CA GLU A 202 -22.12 -34.24 31.39
C GLU A 202 -20.89 -35.08 31.05
N LEU A 203 -19.90 -34.49 30.36
CA LEU A 203 -18.66 -35.21 30.00
C LEU A 203 -17.81 -35.55 31.22
N ILE A 204 -17.80 -34.70 32.25
CA ILE A 204 -17.06 -34.97 33.49
C ILE A 204 -17.68 -36.17 34.22
N GLU A 205 -19.01 -36.23 34.30
CA GLU A 205 -19.76 -37.34 34.91
C GLU A 205 -19.65 -38.63 34.09
N GLU A 206 -19.80 -38.55 32.76
CA GLU A 206 -19.68 -39.70 31.84
C GLU A 206 -18.29 -40.34 31.92
N LEU A 207 -17.24 -39.51 31.97
CA LEU A 207 -15.86 -39.98 32.08
C LEU A 207 -15.43 -40.29 33.51
N GLN A 208 -16.29 -40.04 34.50
CA GLN A 208 -16.05 -40.28 35.94
C GLN A 208 -14.76 -39.61 36.45
N CYS A 209 -14.43 -38.44 35.90
CA CYS A 209 -13.17 -37.74 36.17
C CYS A 209 -13.29 -36.61 37.20
N GLY A 210 -14.49 -36.39 37.73
CA GLY A 210 -14.81 -35.45 38.80
C GLY A 210 -16.29 -35.48 39.13
N LYS A 211 -16.72 -34.64 40.07
CA LYS A 211 -18.11 -34.48 40.47
C LYS A 211 -18.49 -33.01 40.42
N PRO A 212 -19.35 -32.58 39.48
CA PRO A 212 -19.90 -31.23 39.49
C PRO A 212 -20.73 -31.02 40.77
N VAL A 213 -20.48 -29.93 41.49
CA VAL A 213 -21.13 -29.65 42.78
C VAL A 213 -21.72 -28.25 42.86
N GLY A 214 -21.35 -27.34 41.96
CA GLY A 214 -21.87 -25.99 41.98
C GLY A 214 -21.83 -25.30 40.63
N PHE A 215 -22.75 -24.35 40.45
CA PHE A 215 -22.82 -23.48 39.28
C PHE A 215 -23.05 -22.06 39.76
N VAL A 216 -22.36 -21.10 39.14
CA VAL A 216 -22.53 -19.67 39.41
C VAL A 216 -22.40 -18.90 38.12
N GLU A 217 -23.20 -17.85 37.97
CA GLU A 217 -23.08 -16.92 36.84
C GLU A 217 -23.34 -15.48 37.24
N ASN A 218 -22.79 -14.58 36.45
CA ASN A 218 -23.11 -13.16 36.50
C ASN A 218 -23.41 -12.66 35.08
N ILE A 219 -24.59 -12.08 34.90
CA ILE A 219 -25.08 -11.55 33.64
C ILE A 219 -25.23 -10.04 33.80
N VAL A 220 -24.43 -9.27 33.06
CA VAL A 220 -24.56 -7.80 33.06
C VAL A 220 -25.43 -7.34 31.91
N LYS A 221 -25.29 -7.97 30.74
CA LYS A 221 -26.01 -7.58 29.52
C LYS A 221 -26.20 -8.78 28.61
N LEU A 222 -27.39 -8.94 28.05
CA LEU A 222 -27.62 -9.79 26.90
C LEU A 222 -28.10 -8.93 25.72
N PRO A 223 -27.57 -9.10 24.50
CA PRO A 223 -28.08 -8.40 23.34
C PRO A 223 -29.53 -8.81 23.06
N GLU A 224 -30.43 -7.85 22.85
CA GLU A 224 -31.81 -8.14 22.50
C GLU A 224 -31.89 -9.05 21.25
N PRO A 225 -32.82 -10.03 21.22
CA PRO A 225 -33.10 -10.80 20.03
C PRO A 225 -33.36 -9.89 18.82
N ARG A 226 -32.78 -10.23 17.67
CA ARG A 226 -32.85 -9.41 16.47
C ARG A 226 -33.91 -9.92 15.52
N GLU A 227 -34.62 -8.98 14.91
CA GLU A 227 -35.52 -9.24 13.80
C GLU A 227 -35.04 -8.44 12.59
N VAL A 228 -34.94 -9.10 11.44
CA VAL A 228 -34.57 -8.48 10.17
C VAL A 228 -35.70 -8.68 9.17
N THR A 229 -36.14 -7.58 8.58
CA THR A 229 -37.22 -7.58 7.60
C THR A 229 -36.66 -7.32 6.21
N PHE A 230 -36.97 -8.19 5.25
CA PHE A 230 -36.58 -8.04 3.85
C PHE A 230 -37.72 -8.48 2.91
N SER A 231 -37.63 -8.13 1.63
CA SER A 231 -38.70 -8.41 0.67
C SER A 231 -38.22 -9.17 -0.56
N LEU A 232 -39.14 -9.97 -1.14
CA LEU A 232 -38.91 -10.67 -2.40
C LEU A 232 -38.55 -9.71 -3.52
N ALA A 233 -39.24 -8.57 -3.60
CA ALA A 233 -39.01 -7.56 -4.62
C ALA A 233 -37.57 -7.03 -4.56
N ARG A 234 -37.10 -6.65 -3.37
CA ARG A 234 -35.72 -6.15 -3.17
C ARG A 234 -34.69 -7.25 -3.41
N THR A 235 -34.98 -8.49 -3.00
CA THR A 235 -34.10 -9.64 -3.24
C THR A 235 -33.89 -9.85 -4.74
N ASN A 236 -34.98 -9.90 -5.52
CA ASN A 236 -34.91 -10.07 -6.97
C ASN A 236 -34.25 -8.89 -7.68
N GLU A 237 -34.50 -7.67 -7.22
CA GLU A 237 -33.83 -6.47 -7.74
C GLU A 237 -32.31 -6.53 -7.53
N LEU A 238 -31.87 -6.86 -6.31
CA LEU A 238 -30.44 -6.87 -5.96
C LEU A 238 -29.70 -8.03 -6.61
N LEU A 239 -30.31 -9.21 -6.64
CA LEU A 239 -29.70 -10.42 -7.20
C LEU A 239 -29.88 -10.52 -8.73
N GLY A 240 -30.79 -9.75 -9.33
CA GLY A 240 -31.15 -9.91 -10.75
C GLY A 240 -31.85 -11.25 -11.03
N THR A 241 -32.63 -11.74 -10.06
CA THR A 241 -33.31 -13.04 -10.13
C THR A 241 -34.83 -12.90 -10.30
N SER A 242 -35.49 -14.03 -10.55
CA SER A 242 -36.96 -14.14 -10.62
C SER A 242 -37.48 -15.16 -9.61
N LEU A 243 -36.94 -15.12 -8.38
CA LEU A 243 -37.38 -15.97 -7.28
C LEU A 243 -38.85 -15.70 -6.94
N VAL A 244 -39.51 -16.70 -6.35
CA VAL A 244 -40.85 -16.58 -5.76
C VAL A 244 -40.80 -16.74 -4.24
N GLU A 245 -41.89 -16.38 -3.53
CA GLU A 245 -41.94 -16.47 -2.06
C GLU A 245 -41.59 -17.86 -1.51
N LYS A 246 -41.94 -18.92 -2.26
CA LYS A 246 -41.63 -20.31 -1.90
C LYS A 246 -40.11 -20.57 -1.89
N ASP A 247 -39.34 -19.93 -2.78
CA ASP A 247 -37.90 -20.12 -2.84
C ASP A 247 -37.23 -19.51 -1.60
N ILE A 248 -37.66 -18.30 -1.20
CA ILE A 248 -37.18 -17.63 0.01
C ILE A 248 -37.57 -18.42 1.26
N SER A 249 -38.83 -18.85 1.34
CA SER A 249 -39.33 -19.69 2.45
C SER A 249 -38.49 -20.95 2.61
N HIS A 250 -38.21 -21.65 1.51
CA HIS A 250 -37.38 -22.85 1.53
C HIS A 250 -35.94 -22.57 2.01
N VAL A 251 -35.36 -21.42 1.66
CA VAL A 251 -34.04 -21.03 2.20
C VAL A 251 -34.12 -20.83 3.71
N LEU A 252 -35.09 -20.05 4.20
CA LEU A 252 -35.24 -19.77 5.63
C LEU A 252 -35.48 -21.03 6.46
N GLU A 253 -36.31 -21.95 5.95
CA GLU A 253 -36.51 -23.29 6.52
C GLU A 253 -35.21 -24.08 6.61
N ARG A 254 -34.40 -24.10 5.53
CA ARG A 254 -33.10 -24.81 5.52
C ARG A 254 -32.08 -24.19 6.49
N LEU A 255 -32.19 -22.89 6.75
CA LEU A 255 -31.37 -22.17 7.74
C LEU A 255 -31.89 -22.36 9.18
N ASN A 256 -33.05 -23.01 9.35
CA ASN A 256 -33.77 -23.12 10.63
C ASN A 256 -34.11 -21.75 11.24
N PHE A 257 -34.47 -20.77 10.41
CA PHE A 257 -34.88 -19.45 10.89
C PHE A 257 -36.39 -19.40 11.07
N SER A 258 -36.84 -18.83 12.18
CA SER A 258 -38.26 -18.54 12.40
C SER A 258 -38.63 -17.24 11.70
N TYR A 259 -39.73 -17.24 10.94
CA TYR A 259 -40.16 -16.06 10.19
C TYR A 259 -41.67 -15.94 10.06
N GLN A 260 -42.15 -14.73 9.82
CA GLN A 260 -43.50 -14.44 9.35
C GLN A 260 -43.42 -13.89 7.93
N ALA A 261 -44.26 -14.43 7.03
CA ALA A 261 -44.33 -13.99 5.65
C ALA A 261 -45.71 -13.43 5.33
N LYS A 262 -45.75 -12.24 4.71
CA LYS A 262 -46.98 -11.59 4.25
C LYS A 262 -46.69 -10.69 3.06
N ASP A 263 -47.47 -10.84 1.99
CA ASP A 263 -47.44 -9.97 0.80
C ASP A 263 -46.01 -9.73 0.25
N GLY A 264 -45.20 -10.80 0.16
CA GLY A 264 -43.81 -10.74 -0.34
C GLY A 264 -42.78 -10.16 0.63
N VAL A 265 -43.15 -9.90 1.89
CA VAL A 265 -42.28 -9.41 2.96
C VAL A 265 -42.06 -10.51 3.99
N PHE A 266 -40.80 -10.67 4.43
CA PHE A 266 -40.36 -11.66 5.39
C PHE A 266 -39.76 -10.96 6.61
N GLU A 267 -40.39 -11.15 7.76
CA GLU A 267 -39.87 -10.73 9.06
C GLU A 267 -39.24 -11.94 9.74
N VAL A 268 -37.91 -11.92 9.88
CA VAL A 268 -37.13 -13.08 10.29
C VAL A 268 -36.53 -12.84 11.67
N LYS A 269 -36.78 -13.76 12.59
CA LYS A 269 -36.11 -13.83 13.89
C LYS A 269 -34.74 -14.44 13.71
N ILE A 270 -33.70 -13.65 13.97
CA ILE A 270 -32.31 -14.06 13.80
C ILE A 270 -31.87 -14.86 15.02
N PRO A 271 -31.36 -16.10 14.85
CA PRO A 271 -30.79 -16.86 15.95
C PRO A 271 -29.63 -16.10 16.60
N THR A 272 -29.51 -16.16 17.93
CA THR A 272 -28.55 -15.38 18.71
C THR A 272 -27.08 -15.67 18.36
N TYR A 273 -26.79 -16.85 17.81
CA TYR A 273 -25.45 -17.23 17.33
C TYR A 273 -25.07 -16.61 15.97
N ARG A 274 -26.01 -15.98 15.23
CA ARG A 274 -25.78 -15.29 13.96
C ARG A 274 -25.65 -13.79 14.16
N SER A 275 -24.56 -13.36 14.80
CA SER A 275 -24.30 -11.94 15.08
C SER A 275 -24.05 -11.09 13.83
N ASP A 276 -23.76 -11.73 12.70
CA ASP A 276 -23.50 -11.15 11.38
C ASP A 276 -24.75 -10.69 10.66
N LEU A 277 -25.94 -11.20 11.01
CA LEU A 277 -27.20 -10.84 10.35
C LEU A 277 -27.86 -9.65 11.06
N THR A 278 -27.76 -8.48 10.43
CA THR A 278 -28.19 -7.19 11.01
C THR A 278 -29.02 -6.33 10.07
N ILE A 279 -28.88 -6.51 8.75
CA ILE A 279 -29.54 -5.70 7.73
C ILE A 279 -30.21 -6.60 6.67
N PRO A 280 -31.16 -6.05 5.88
CA PRO A 280 -31.85 -6.82 4.84
C PRO A 280 -30.90 -7.47 3.82
N GLU A 281 -29.81 -6.80 3.47
CA GLU A 281 -28.80 -7.31 2.55
C GLU A 281 -28.11 -8.59 3.05
N ASP A 282 -27.92 -8.74 4.36
CA ASP A 282 -27.34 -9.96 4.94
C ASP A 282 -28.29 -11.15 4.72
N MET A 283 -29.61 -10.91 4.81
CA MET A 283 -30.63 -11.93 4.52
C MET A 283 -30.69 -12.25 3.02
N ILE A 284 -30.51 -11.26 2.16
CA ILE A 284 -30.45 -11.46 0.71
C ILE A 284 -29.20 -12.28 0.34
N GLU A 285 -28.06 -12.06 1.02
CA GLU A 285 -26.87 -12.90 0.87
C GLU A 285 -27.17 -14.36 1.24
N GLU A 286 -27.86 -14.60 2.36
CA GLU A 286 -28.25 -15.96 2.77
C GLU A 286 -29.13 -16.64 1.71
N VAL A 287 -30.07 -15.90 1.10
CA VAL A 287 -30.85 -16.36 -0.05
C VAL A 287 -29.96 -16.73 -1.23
N ALA A 288 -29.03 -15.85 -1.62
CA ALA A 288 -28.09 -16.12 -2.70
C ALA A 288 -27.22 -17.35 -2.41
N ARG A 289 -26.70 -17.47 -1.18
CA ARG A 289 -25.74 -18.50 -0.77
C ARG A 289 -26.36 -19.88 -0.74
N ILE A 290 -27.59 -20.01 -0.21
CA ILE A 290 -28.30 -21.30 -0.16
C ILE A 290 -28.89 -21.67 -1.52
N THR A 291 -29.30 -20.70 -2.33
CA THR A 291 -29.72 -20.93 -3.72
C THR A 291 -28.54 -21.38 -4.59
N GLY A 292 -27.35 -20.84 -4.32
CA GLY A 292 -26.10 -21.08 -5.02
C GLY A 292 -25.78 -19.97 -6.01
N TYR A 293 -24.61 -19.34 -5.85
CA TYR A 293 -24.20 -18.16 -6.63
C TYR A 293 -24.17 -18.46 -8.14
N ASP A 294 -23.77 -19.66 -8.53
CA ASP A 294 -23.71 -20.08 -9.94
C ASP A 294 -25.08 -20.16 -10.63
N ARG A 295 -26.19 -20.14 -9.85
CA ARG A 295 -27.55 -20.11 -10.38
C ARG A 295 -28.09 -18.71 -10.61
N ILE A 296 -27.38 -17.69 -10.12
CA ILE A 296 -27.76 -16.30 -10.33
C ILE A 296 -27.38 -15.90 -11.77
N PRO A 297 -28.33 -15.42 -12.59
CA PRO A 297 -28.05 -15.07 -13.98
C PRO A 297 -27.00 -13.96 -14.09
N THR A 298 -26.02 -14.14 -14.98
CA THR A 298 -25.10 -13.06 -15.33
C THR A 298 -25.76 -12.11 -16.31
N THR A 299 -25.75 -10.82 -16.00
CA THR A 299 -26.25 -9.77 -16.90
C THR A 299 -25.17 -8.69 -17.08
N LEU A 300 -25.25 -7.95 -18.18
CA LEU A 300 -24.39 -6.77 -18.37
C LEU A 300 -24.97 -5.59 -17.58
N PRO A 301 -24.13 -4.78 -16.90
CA PRO A 301 -24.60 -3.54 -16.29
C PRO A 301 -25.31 -2.66 -17.31
N GLN A 302 -26.52 -2.20 -16.99
CA GLN A 302 -27.29 -1.28 -17.82
C GLN A 302 -27.21 0.13 -17.22
N GLY A 303 -27.11 1.16 -18.07
CA GLY A 303 -27.05 2.55 -17.64
C GLY A 303 -26.70 3.48 -18.80
N ASP A 304 -26.81 4.79 -18.54
CA ASP A 304 -26.45 5.79 -19.53
C ASP A 304 -24.95 5.74 -19.84
N THR A 305 -24.61 5.50 -21.10
CA THR A 305 -23.21 5.50 -21.53
C THR A 305 -22.72 6.93 -21.68
N THR A 306 -21.79 7.34 -20.81
CA THR A 306 -21.02 8.57 -21.03
C THR A 306 -19.77 8.29 -21.89
N GLN A 307 -19.37 9.25 -22.72
CA GLN A 307 -18.12 9.13 -23.47
C GLN A 307 -16.93 9.40 -22.53
N GLY A 308 -16.30 8.34 -22.03
CA GLY A 308 -15.06 8.45 -21.27
C GLY A 308 -13.95 9.12 -22.09
N LYS A 309 -13.28 10.12 -21.51
CA LYS A 309 -12.08 10.76 -22.08
C LYS A 309 -10.97 10.79 -21.04
N ARG A 310 -9.73 10.71 -21.52
CA ARG A 310 -8.55 10.92 -20.66
C ARG A 310 -8.54 12.36 -20.19
N THR A 311 -8.22 12.57 -18.92
CA THR A 311 -7.93 13.92 -18.42
C THR A 311 -6.68 14.47 -19.11
N PRO A 312 -6.51 15.80 -19.22
CA PRO A 312 -5.31 16.39 -19.80
C PRO A 312 -4.01 15.86 -19.16
N LYS A 313 -4.01 15.62 -17.84
CA LYS A 313 -2.88 15.02 -17.10
C LYS A 313 -2.58 13.59 -17.57
N GLN A 314 -3.61 12.75 -17.75
CA GLN A 314 -3.45 11.37 -18.22
C GLN A 314 -2.92 11.32 -19.66
N GLU A 315 -3.46 12.15 -20.55
CA GLU A 315 -3.03 12.18 -21.95
C GLU A 315 -1.59 12.72 -22.08
N PHE A 316 -1.24 13.77 -21.35
CA PHE A 316 0.13 14.29 -21.31
C PHE A 316 1.15 13.23 -20.87
N ARG A 317 0.90 12.53 -19.75
CA ARG A 317 1.79 11.45 -19.27
C ARG A 317 1.95 10.35 -20.31
N ARG A 318 0.87 9.97 -20.98
CA ARG A 318 0.89 8.96 -22.05
C ARG A 318 1.73 9.42 -23.24
N GLN A 319 1.56 10.66 -23.68
CA GLN A 319 2.34 11.23 -24.79
C GLN A 319 3.83 11.31 -24.42
N LEU A 320 4.16 11.71 -23.20
CA LEU A 320 5.54 11.79 -22.72
C LEU A 320 6.22 10.42 -22.68
N ARG A 321 5.54 9.37 -22.20
CA ARG A 321 6.06 7.99 -22.26
C ARG A 321 6.30 7.53 -23.69
N HIS A 322 5.28 7.69 -24.54
CA HIS A 322 5.38 7.26 -25.94
C HIS A 322 6.47 8.00 -26.70
N LEU A 323 6.74 9.27 -26.34
CA LEU A 323 7.85 10.02 -26.91
C LEU A 323 9.20 9.36 -26.59
N LEU A 324 9.47 9.07 -25.31
CA LEU A 324 10.72 8.43 -24.91
C LEU A 324 10.91 7.04 -25.50
N ILE A 325 9.82 6.27 -25.61
CA ILE A 325 9.84 4.97 -26.30
C ILE A 325 10.19 5.14 -27.78
N ARG A 326 9.64 6.17 -28.46
CA ARG A 326 9.98 6.48 -29.86
C ARG A 326 11.42 6.94 -30.04
N LEU A 327 11.98 7.59 -29.03
CA LEU A 327 13.41 7.95 -28.98
C LEU A 327 14.31 6.76 -28.64
N GLY A 328 13.73 5.57 -28.41
CA GLY A 328 14.44 4.32 -28.24
C GLY A 328 14.87 4.03 -26.80
N LEU A 329 14.23 4.63 -25.80
CA LEU A 329 14.43 4.29 -24.39
C LEU A 329 13.39 3.25 -23.94
N ASN A 330 13.76 2.43 -22.96
CA ASN A 330 12.89 1.44 -22.34
C ASN A 330 12.38 1.94 -20.99
N GLU A 331 11.06 1.86 -20.76
CA GLU A 331 10.48 2.21 -19.46
C GLU A 331 10.76 1.11 -18.45
N VAL A 332 11.18 1.49 -17.24
CA VAL A 332 11.31 0.59 -16.09
C VAL A 332 10.43 1.07 -14.95
N MET A 333 10.10 0.16 -14.03
CA MET A 333 9.38 0.47 -12.79
C MET A 333 10.18 -0.10 -11.63
N THR A 334 10.63 0.78 -10.74
CA THR A 334 11.42 0.40 -9.57
C THR A 334 10.62 0.58 -8.28
N TYR A 335 11.15 0.08 -7.17
CA TYR A 335 10.50 0.29 -5.87
C TYR A 335 10.48 1.78 -5.49
N SER A 336 9.39 2.22 -4.85
CA SER A 336 9.31 3.57 -4.28
C SER A 336 10.15 3.73 -3.01
N PHE A 337 10.59 2.62 -2.41
CA PHE A 337 11.49 2.58 -1.25
C PHE A 337 12.88 2.17 -1.69
N THR A 338 13.89 2.79 -1.08
CA THR A 338 15.30 2.67 -1.45
C THR A 338 16.21 2.70 -0.20
N HIS A 339 17.52 2.62 -0.41
CA HIS A 339 18.53 2.63 0.64
C HIS A 339 18.74 4.05 1.18
N PRO A 340 18.73 4.25 2.53
CA PRO A 340 18.91 5.57 3.13
C PRO A 340 20.16 6.31 2.65
N GLU A 341 21.30 5.61 2.60
CA GLU A 341 22.58 6.20 2.17
C GLU A 341 22.53 6.69 0.72
N THR A 342 22.01 5.88 -0.20
CA THR A 342 21.91 6.25 -1.61
C THR A 342 20.90 7.38 -1.81
N ASN A 343 19.79 7.38 -1.07
CA ASN A 343 18.81 8.45 -1.12
C ASN A 343 19.36 9.78 -0.58
N SER A 344 20.09 9.75 0.54
CA SER A 344 20.77 10.93 1.09
C SER A 344 21.79 11.48 0.10
N ARG A 345 22.60 10.60 -0.51
CA ARG A 345 23.66 11.02 -1.43
C ARG A 345 23.15 11.63 -2.73
N PHE A 346 22.12 11.06 -3.35
CA PHE A 346 21.58 11.52 -4.63
C PHE A 346 20.42 12.51 -4.51
N GLY A 347 19.75 12.52 -3.36
CA GLY A 347 18.55 13.29 -3.10
C GLY A 347 18.75 14.28 -1.96
N ASP A 348 17.74 14.38 -1.11
CA ASP A 348 17.74 15.29 0.03
C ASP A 348 17.34 14.54 1.30
N GLU A 349 18.33 14.27 2.15
CA GLU A 349 18.12 13.58 3.42
C GLU A 349 17.16 14.34 4.34
N SER A 350 17.19 15.68 4.29
CA SER A 350 16.38 16.52 5.17
C SER A 350 14.88 16.39 4.89
N SER A 351 14.51 15.98 3.67
CA SER A 351 13.13 15.76 3.25
C SER A 351 12.73 14.29 3.12
N SER A 352 13.62 13.35 3.47
CA SER A 352 13.39 11.90 3.37
C SER A 352 12.31 11.39 4.33
N VAL A 353 11.54 10.37 3.92
CA VAL A 353 10.47 9.77 4.73
C VAL A 353 10.79 8.30 5.05
N TYR A 354 10.96 7.98 6.32
CA TYR A 354 11.32 6.63 6.77
C TYR A 354 10.09 5.77 7.07
N LEU A 355 10.19 4.47 6.76
CA LEU A 355 9.18 3.46 7.07
C LEU A 355 9.37 2.95 8.51
N LEU A 356 8.28 2.89 9.28
CA LEU A 356 8.31 2.36 10.66
C LEU A 356 8.57 0.86 10.71
N ASN A 357 8.01 0.11 9.76
CA ASN A 357 8.14 -1.35 9.66
C ASN A 357 8.54 -1.72 8.22
N PRO A 358 9.80 -1.49 7.81
CA PRO A 358 10.24 -1.78 6.46
C PRO A 358 10.33 -3.29 6.21
N LEU A 359 10.23 -3.69 4.94
CA LEU A 359 10.41 -5.10 4.55
C LEU A 359 11.86 -5.57 4.80
N ARG A 360 12.82 -4.67 4.62
CA ARG A 360 14.26 -4.83 4.86
C ARG A 360 14.87 -3.49 5.20
N GLU A 361 15.98 -3.46 5.92
CA GLU A 361 16.65 -2.21 6.32
C GLU A 361 17.12 -1.39 5.10
N GLU A 362 17.54 -2.06 4.03
CA GLU A 362 17.96 -1.43 2.78
C GLU A 362 16.81 -0.77 2.00
N LEU A 363 15.56 -1.01 2.40
CA LEU A 363 14.35 -0.47 1.78
C LEU A 363 13.53 0.31 2.82
N SER A 364 14.20 1.11 3.64
CA SER A 364 13.61 1.79 4.80
C SER A 364 13.24 3.25 4.57
N VAL A 365 13.58 3.84 3.42
CA VAL A 365 13.24 5.23 3.09
C VAL A 365 12.48 5.32 1.77
N MET A 366 11.49 6.21 1.70
CA MET A 366 10.83 6.57 0.45
C MET A 366 11.78 7.41 -0.41
N ARG A 367 11.87 7.10 -1.70
CA ARG A 367 12.79 7.78 -2.63
C ARG A 367 12.45 9.27 -2.80
N THR A 368 13.47 10.11 -2.75
CA THR A 368 13.37 11.56 -3.04
C THR A 368 13.82 11.89 -4.47
N VAL A 369 14.40 10.93 -5.18
CA VAL A 369 14.91 11.03 -6.56
C VAL A 369 14.78 9.67 -7.27
N LEU A 370 14.81 9.63 -8.61
CA LEU A 370 14.62 8.39 -9.40
C LEU A 370 15.94 7.80 -9.92
N ILE A 371 16.87 8.67 -10.36
CA ILE A 371 18.27 8.58 -9.95
C ILE A 371 18.84 7.17 -9.61
N PRO A 372 19.04 6.90 -8.30
CA PRO A 372 19.60 5.65 -7.78
C PRO A 372 18.96 4.38 -8.33
N SER A 373 17.62 4.32 -8.36
CA SER A 373 16.91 3.12 -8.77
C SER A 373 17.17 2.79 -10.25
N LEU A 374 17.30 3.80 -11.11
CA LEU A 374 17.70 3.60 -12.50
C LEU A 374 19.14 3.10 -12.63
N MET A 375 20.04 3.60 -11.78
CA MET A 375 21.43 3.12 -11.74
C MET A 375 21.51 1.66 -11.29
N GLU A 376 20.75 1.24 -10.29
CA GLU A 376 20.70 -0.17 -9.87
C GLU A 376 20.24 -1.09 -11.01
N VAL A 377 19.21 -0.69 -11.77
CA VAL A 377 18.74 -1.46 -12.93
C VAL A 377 19.79 -1.48 -14.05
N ALA A 378 20.48 -0.36 -14.29
CA ALA A 378 21.57 -0.31 -15.26
C ALA A 378 22.74 -1.22 -14.83
N ALA A 379 23.19 -1.15 -13.57
CA ALA A 379 24.23 -2.00 -13.00
C ALA A 379 23.90 -3.48 -13.18
N HIS A 380 22.67 -3.87 -12.84
CA HIS A 380 22.19 -5.23 -13.01
C HIS A 380 22.31 -5.68 -14.48
N ASN A 381 21.90 -4.84 -15.44
CA ASN A 381 21.99 -5.17 -16.86
C ASN A 381 23.44 -5.26 -17.36
N ILE A 382 24.32 -4.36 -16.93
CA ILE A 382 25.73 -4.35 -17.28
C ILE A 382 26.42 -5.62 -16.78
N ALA A 383 26.13 -6.05 -15.54
CA ALA A 383 26.62 -7.30 -14.97
C ALA A 383 26.20 -8.52 -15.80
N HIS A 384 25.06 -8.45 -16.48
CA HIS A 384 24.54 -9.47 -17.40
C HIS A 384 24.93 -9.25 -18.87
N ARG A 385 25.94 -8.40 -19.15
CA ARG A 385 26.49 -8.11 -20.48
C ARG A 385 25.53 -7.38 -21.45
N ASN A 386 24.49 -6.74 -20.93
CA ASN A 386 23.68 -5.80 -21.71
C ASN A 386 24.36 -4.42 -21.68
N LEU A 387 25.05 -4.03 -22.75
CA LEU A 387 25.92 -2.84 -22.78
C LEU A 387 25.33 -1.64 -23.56
N ASP A 388 24.12 -1.78 -24.10
CA ASP A 388 23.35 -0.71 -24.74
C ASP A 388 22.22 -0.33 -23.77
N ILE A 389 22.53 0.53 -22.80
CA ILE A 389 21.60 0.93 -21.74
C ILE A 389 20.93 2.23 -22.16
N ARG A 390 19.61 2.19 -22.29
CA ARG A 390 18.73 3.34 -22.54
C ARG A 390 17.44 3.14 -21.77
N LEU A 391 17.41 3.62 -20.52
CA LEU A 391 16.30 3.40 -19.59
C LEU A 391 15.68 4.72 -19.17
N PHE A 392 14.38 4.71 -18.88
CA PHE A 392 13.71 5.80 -18.21
C PHE A 392 12.65 5.31 -17.24
N GLU A 393 12.32 6.12 -16.25
CA GLU A 393 11.21 5.87 -15.33
C GLU A 393 10.40 7.16 -15.15
N MET A 394 9.08 7.02 -15.08
CA MET A 394 8.18 8.09 -14.68
C MET A 394 7.42 7.68 -13.41
N GLY A 395 7.88 8.17 -12.26
CA GLY A 395 7.42 7.75 -10.95
C GLY A 395 7.32 8.90 -9.96
N ASN A 396 6.59 8.67 -8.86
CA ASN A 396 6.52 9.66 -7.79
C ASN A 396 7.81 9.61 -6.95
N ILE A 397 8.25 10.78 -6.51
CA ILE A 397 9.14 10.97 -5.37
C ILE A 397 8.33 11.46 -4.17
N TYR A 398 8.86 11.26 -2.97
CA TYR A 398 8.14 11.52 -1.72
C TYR A 398 9.02 12.39 -0.82
N THR A 399 8.53 13.57 -0.44
CA THR A 399 9.28 14.51 0.38
C THR A 399 8.44 15.08 1.52
N SER A 400 9.04 15.29 2.68
CA SER A 400 8.40 16.01 3.79
C SER A 400 9.44 16.65 4.70
N THR A 401 9.22 17.92 5.05
CA THR A 401 10.02 18.67 6.02
C THR A 401 9.50 18.58 7.45
N GLU A 402 8.36 17.92 7.68
CA GLU A 402 7.75 17.80 9.02
C GLU A 402 8.41 16.69 9.86
N ARG A 403 8.69 16.97 11.14
CA ARG A 403 9.24 16.01 12.12
C ARG A 403 8.62 16.26 13.51
N PRO A 404 7.86 15.31 14.10
CA PRO A 404 7.37 14.07 13.51
C PRO A 404 6.38 14.34 12.36
N LEU A 405 6.23 13.35 11.47
CA LEU A 405 5.31 13.45 10.34
C LEU A 405 3.86 13.48 10.85
N ALA A 406 3.15 14.60 10.67
CA ALA A 406 1.74 14.74 11.04
C ALA A 406 0.84 14.68 9.80
N HIS A 407 1.30 15.23 8.68
CA HIS A 407 0.59 15.22 7.40
C HIS A 407 1.22 14.25 6.41
N LEU A 408 0.46 13.91 5.36
CA LEU A 408 0.98 13.11 4.25
C LEU A 408 2.14 13.86 3.55
N PRO A 409 3.18 13.15 3.09
CA PRO A 409 4.28 13.76 2.35
C PRO A 409 3.81 14.30 1.00
N ASP A 410 4.59 15.25 0.45
CA ASP A 410 4.38 15.71 -0.91
C ASP A 410 4.80 14.63 -1.91
N GLU A 411 3.93 14.40 -2.90
CA GLU A 411 4.12 13.41 -3.96
C GLU A 411 4.27 14.10 -5.32
N ALA A 412 5.51 14.26 -5.75
CA ALA A 412 5.83 14.88 -7.04
C ALA A 412 6.13 13.82 -8.10
N LEU A 413 5.46 13.91 -9.25
CA LEU A 413 5.74 13.03 -10.39
C LEU A 413 7.00 13.51 -11.10
N HIS A 414 8.03 12.67 -11.13
CA HIS A 414 9.28 12.93 -11.82
C HIS A 414 9.43 12.02 -13.04
N LEU A 415 10.27 12.46 -13.97
CA LEU A 415 10.73 11.69 -15.11
C LEU A 415 12.25 11.66 -15.08
N ALA A 416 12.85 10.48 -14.99
CA ALA A 416 14.29 10.32 -15.05
C ALA A 416 14.71 9.34 -16.14
N GLY A 417 15.96 9.44 -16.58
CA GLY A 417 16.55 8.49 -17.51
C GLY A 417 18.05 8.35 -17.37
N ILE A 418 18.53 7.18 -17.77
CA ILE A 418 19.94 6.81 -17.79
C ILE A 418 20.31 6.21 -19.15
N LEU A 419 21.40 6.70 -19.72
CA LEU A 419 22.02 6.14 -20.91
C LEU A 419 23.46 5.75 -20.59
N TRP A 420 23.88 4.56 -21.04
CA TRP A 420 25.26 4.10 -20.87
C TRP A 420 25.68 3.16 -22.00
N GLY A 421 26.96 3.23 -22.36
CA GLY A 421 27.57 2.45 -23.41
C GLY A 421 27.38 3.04 -24.81
N LYS A 422 26.99 2.20 -25.77
CA LYS A 422 26.91 2.56 -27.19
C LYS A 422 25.83 1.77 -27.90
N SER A 423 25.38 2.28 -29.04
CA SER A 423 24.35 1.61 -29.83
C SER A 423 24.78 0.22 -30.29
N SER A 424 23.80 -0.67 -30.39
CA SER A 424 23.98 -1.99 -30.99
C SER A 424 24.50 -1.90 -32.43
N ARG A 425 25.31 -2.89 -32.83
CA ARG A 425 25.84 -2.96 -34.20
C ARG A 425 24.70 -3.09 -35.21
N HIS A 426 24.77 -2.32 -36.28
CA HIS A 426 23.85 -2.42 -37.40
C HIS A 426 24.65 -2.40 -38.71
N TRP A 427 24.20 -3.13 -39.73
CA TRP A 427 24.94 -3.27 -41.00
C TRP A 427 25.05 -1.95 -41.78
N HIS A 428 24.08 -1.05 -41.61
CA HIS A 428 24.00 0.23 -42.33
C HIS A 428 24.41 1.44 -41.48
N THR A 429 24.40 1.33 -40.15
CA THR A 429 24.59 2.48 -39.26
C THR A 429 25.79 2.22 -38.37
N PRO A 430 26.76 3.16 -38.28
CA PRO A 430 27.89 3.01 -37.39
C PRO A 430 27.43 2.93 -35.93
N VAL A 431 28.26 2.28 -35.11
CA VAL A 431 28.07 2.28 -33.65
C VAL A 431 28.29 3.70 -33.14
N THR A 432 27.31 4.22 -32.40
CA THR A 432 27.33 5.57 -31.83
C THR A 432 27.54 5.47 -30.34
N GLU A 433 28.59 6.09 -29.83
CA GLU A 433 28.78 6.28 -28.39
C GLU A 433 27.83 7.38 -27.90
N TYR A 434 27.12 7.10 -26.81
CA TYR A 434 26.25 8.09 -26.20
C TYR A 434 27.10 9.17 -25.54
N ASN A 435 26.67 10.42 -25.66
CA ASN A 435 27.34 11.56 -25.06
C ASN A 435 26.34 12.59 -24.53
N PHE A 436 26.84 13.67 -23.95
CA PHE A 436 26.02 14.78 -23.42
C PHE A 436 24.96 15.27 -24.41
N TYR A 437 25.29 15.38 -25.70
CA TYR A 437 24.38 15.85 -26.73
C TYR A 437 23.28 14.83 -27.07
N THR A 438 23.50 13.53 -26.82
CA THR A 438 22.45 12.51 -26.92
C THR A 438 21.32 12.78 -25.93
N VAL A 439 21.66 12.99 -24.65
CA VAL A 439 20.66 13.29 -23.61
C VAL A 439 20.04 14.66 -23.82
N LYS A 440 20.85 15.67 -24.20
CA LYS A 440 20.33 16.97 -24.56
C LYS A 440 19.30 16.87 -25.69
N GLY A 441 19.55 16.07 -26.73
CA GLY A 441 18.59 15.85 -27.82
C GLY A 441 17.28 15.24 -27.34
N ILE A 442 17.32 14.26 -26.43
CA ILE A 442 16.12 13.67 -25.82
C ILE A 442 15.32 14.73 -25.05
N VAL A 443 16.00 15.51 -24.20
CA VAL A 443 15.39 16.58 -23.40
C VAL A 443 14.82 17.71 -24.28
N GLU A 444 15.53 18.09 -25.34
CA GLU A 444 15.06 19.09 -26.31
C GLU A 444 13.86 18.58 -27.11
N GLU A 445 13.78 17.29 -27.44
CA GLU A 445 12.61 16.72 -28.11
C GLU A 445 11.37 16.72 -27.19
N ILE A 446 11.55 16.51 -25.88
CA ILE A 446 10.47 16.74 -24.90
C ILE A 446 10.00 18.20 -24.96
N ALA A 447 10.94 19.15 -24.96
CA ALA A 447 10.58 20.56 -25.04
C ALA A 447 9.82 20.89 -26.33
N HIS A 448 10.32 20.40 -27.46
CA HIS A 448 9.75 20.61 -28.78
C HIS A 448 8.32 20.02 -28.88
N THR A 449 8.15 18.75 -28.50
CA THR A 449 6.86 18.04 -28.56
C THR A 449 5.76 18.76 -27.76
N PHE A 450 6.10 19.35 -26.62
CA PHE A 450 5.14 20.02 -25.75
C PHE A 450 5.14 21.56 -25.88
N GLY A 451 5.87 22.12 -26.85
CA GLY A 451 5.92 23.57 -27.10
C GLY A 451 6.54 24.38 -25.95
N LEU A 452 7.50 23.79 -25.25
CA LEU A 452 8.24 24.37 -24.13
C LEU A 452 9.55 25.01 -24.61
N LYS A 453 10.07 25.96 -23.83
CA LYS A 453 11.38 26.57 -24.06
C LYS A 453 12.24 26.40 -22.81
N PHE A 454 13.20 25.49 -22.88
CA PHE A 454 14.16 25.29 -21.81
C PHE A 454 15.32 26.27 -21.91
N LYS A 455 15.87 26.64 -20.76
CA LYS A 455 17.16 27.33 -20.64
C LYS A 455 18.10 26.43 -19.86
N TYR A 456 19.33 26.32 -20.34
CA TYR A 456 20.36 25.51 -19.70
C TYR A 456 21.35 26.41 -18.98
N ARG A 457 21.75 26.02 -17.77
CA ARG A 457 22.80 26.69 -16.99
C ARG A 457 23.81 25.67 -16.50
N VAL A 458 25.06 26.10 -16.34
CA VAL A 458 26.08 25.27 -15.68
C VAL A 458 25.62 25.07 -14.22
N PRO A 459 25.60 23.83 -13.70
CA PRO A 459 25.16 23.57 -12.33
C PRO A 459 26.08 24.26 -11.31
N GLU A 460 25.49 24.75 -10.22
CA GLU A 460 26.26 25.28 -9.09
C GLU A 460 26.81 24.13 -8.22
N ASN A 461 26.04 23.05 -8.07
CA ASN A 461 26.47 21.81 -7.42
C ASN A 461 26.81 20.74 -8.47
N THR A 462 27.99 20.13 -8.33
CA THR A 462 28.53 19.09 -9.24
C THR A 462 28.88 17.79 -8.51
N ASP A 463 28.32 17.57 -7.32
CA ASP A 463 28.57 16.36 -6.51
C ASP A 463 28.09 15.10 -7.25
N LEU A 464 26.98 15.21 -7.99
CA LEU A 464 26.36 14.10 -8.74
C LEU A 464 26.81 14.01 -10.20
N LEU A 465 27.14 15.15 -10.81
CA LEU A 465 27.37 15.27 -12.24
C LEU A 465 28.74 15.86 -12.53
N HIS A 466 29.30 15.52 -13.69
CA HIS A 466 30.57 16.04 -14.13
C HIS A 466 30.52 17.56 -14.35
N PRO A 467 31.43 18.36 -13.74
CA PRO A 467 31.32 19.82 -13.69
C PRO A 467 31.30 20.52 -15.06
N GLY A 468 32.06 20.00 -16.02
CA GLY A 468 32.10 20.53 -17.39
C GLY A 468 31.11 19.90 -18.38
N ARG A 469 30.31 18.91 -17.96
CA ARG A 469 29.47 18.09 -18.86
C ARG A 469 28.08 17.86 -18.26
N SER A 470 27.52 18.93 -17.71
CA SER A 470 26.26 18.92 -17.00
C SER A 470 25.53 20.24 -17.19
N ALA A 471 24.21 20.21 -17.04
CA ALA A 471 23.37 21.39 -17.11
C ALA A 471 22.15 21.25 -16.19
N GLU A 472 21.83 22.32 -15.50
CA GLU A 472 20.51 22.52 -14.90
C GLU A 472 19.53 23.02 -15.95
N ILE A 473 18.28 22.58 -15.83
CA ILE A 473 17.23 22.81 -16.80
C ILE A 473 16.20 23.74 -16.20
N PHE A 474 16.00 24.90 -16.82
CA PHE A 474 15.07 25.92 -16.36
C PHE A 474 13.90 26.09 -17.32
N LEU A 475 12.69 26.18 -16.76
CA LEU A 475 11.47 26.52 -17.48
C LEU A 475 10.84 27.75 -16.83
N LYS A 476 10.72 28.85 -17.60
CA LYS A 476 10.24 30.15 -17.11
C LYS A 476 10.95 30.64 -15.82
N GLY A 477 12.24 30.33 -15.69
CA GLY A 477 13.06 30.76 -14.55
C GLY A 477 13.01 29.83 -13.32
N LYS A 478 12.13 28.82 -13.29
CA LYS A 478 12.15 27.75 -12.27
C LYS A 478 13.12 26.64 -12.72
N ASN A 479 13.99 26.17 -11.84
CA ASN A 479 14.73 24.92 -12.06
C ASN A 479 13.74 23.75 -12.03
N ILE A 480 13.74 22.93 -13.07
CA ILE A 480 12.85 21.77 -13.23
C ILE A 480 13.61 20.46 -13.27
N GLY A 481 14.93 20.46 -13.05
CA GLY A 481 15.75 19.26 -13.10
C GLY A 481 17.13 19.47 -13.73
N PHE A 482 17.78 18.39 -14.10
CA PHE A 482 19.16 18.40 -14.58
C PHE A 482 19.39 17.36 -15.69
N MET A 483 20.52 17.50 -16.39
CA MET A 483 21.08 16.47 -17.25
C MET A 483 22.61 16.54 -17.26
N GLY A 484 23.30 15.42 -17.51
CA GLY A 484 24.76 15.42 -17.63
C GLY A 484 25.41 14.05 -17.60
N GLU A 485 26.73 14.02 -17.78
CA GLU A 485 27.54 12.86 -17.42
C GLU A 485 27.64 12.75 -15.89
N ILE A 486 27.60 11.53 -15.35
CA ILE A 486 27.83 11.24 -13.93
C ILE A 486 29.20 11.76 -13.48
N HIS A 487 29.31 12.20 -12.22
CA HIS A 487 30.61 12.59 -11.66
C HIS A 487 31.62 11.42 -11.74
N PRO A 488 32.89 11.63 -12.13
CA PRO A 488 33.85 10.53 -12.33
C PRO A 488 34.03 9.61 -11.11
N ALA A 489 34.02 10.15 -9.90
CA ALA A 489 34.12 9.37 -8.67
C ALA A 489 32.92 8.42 -8.49
N LEU A 490 31.71 8.92 -8.74
CA LEU A 490 30.48 8.12 -8.72
C LEU A 490 30.47 7.09 -9.85
N GLY A 491 30.86 7.49 -11.06
CA GLY A 491 30.96 6.58 -12.20
C GLY A 491 31.91 5.41 -11.94
N LYS A 492 33.03 5.64 -11.26
CA LYS A 492 33.96 4.58 -10.88
C LYS A 492 33.37 3.64 -9.82
N GLU A 493 32.73 4.20 -8.80
CA GLU A 493 32.10 3.43 -7.72
C GLU A 493 30.99 2.51 -8.24
N TRP A 494 30.18 3.02 -9.15
CA TRP A 494 29.05 2.28 -9.75
C TRP A 494 29.44 1.44 -10.97
N GLU A 495 30.75 1.37 -11.30
CA GLU A 495 31.27 0.72 -12.52
C GLU A 495 30.58 1.19 -13.82
N MET A 496 30.16 2.45 -13.82
CA MET A 496 29.35 3.12 -14.84
C MET A 496 29.98 4.47 -15.24
N GLU A 497 31.27 4.43 -15.56
CA GLU A 497 31.99 5.60 -16.05
C GLU A 497 31.26 6.22 -17.25
N ARG A 498 31.12 7.55 -17.22
CA ARG A 498 30.45 8.34 -18.26
C ARG A 498 28.98 7.99 -18.50
N ALA A 499 28.28 7.37 -17.54
CA ALA A 499 26.83 7.28 -17.59
C ALA A 499 26.20 8.67 -17.74
N LEU A 500 25.15 8.76 -18.55
CA LEU A 500 24.45 9.99 -18.85
C LEU A 500 23.09 9.95 -18.15
N LEU A 501 22.78 10.99 -17.41
CA LEU A 501 21.63 11.08 -16.53
C LEU A 501 20.77 12.28 -16.91
N PHE A 502 19.47 12.17 -16.73
CA PHE A 502 18.58 13.32 -16.63
C PHE A 502 17.44 13.03 -15.66
N GLU A 503 16.96 14.06 -14.97
CA GLU A 503 15.74 13.99 -14.16
C GLU A 503 14.98 15.31 -14.27
N LEU A 504 13.64 15.24 -14.38
CA LEU A 504 12.74 16.37 -14.61
C LEU A 504 11.48 16.28 -13.73
N ASP A 505 11.11 17.38 -13.07
CA ASP A 505 9.80 17.59 -12.46
C ASP A 505 8.74 17.70 -13.56
N VAL A 506 7.76 16.79 -13.56
CA VAL A 506 6.74 16.69 -14.62
C VAL A 506 5.65 17.77 -14.48
N ALA A 507 5.39 18.27 -13.27
CA ALA A 507 4.28 19.19 -13.03
C ALA A 507 4.44 20.53 -13.79
N PRO A 508 5.62 21.19 -13.81
CA PRO A 508 5.89 22.36 -14.63
C PRO A 508 5.75 22.10 -16.13
N LEU A 509 6.11 20.91 -16.61
CA LEU A 509 5.99 20.55 -18.03
C LEU A 509 4.52 20.51 -18.45
N LEU A 510 3.68 19.81 -17.68
CA LEU A 510 2.24 19.73 -17.91
C LEU A 510 1.60 21.12 -17.89
N LYS A 511 1.85 21.90 -16.83
CA LYS A 511 1.26 23.23 -16.61
C LYS A 511 1.57 24.22 -17.74
N ASN A 512 2.73 24.11 -18.37
CA ASN A 512 3.19 25.05 -19.39
C ASN A 512 3.13 24.50 -20.82
N SER A 513 2.68 23.26 -20.99
CA SER A 513 2.55 22.63 -22.30
C SER A 513 1.59 23.40 -23.20
N LYS A 514 1.97 23.56 -24.46
CA LYS A 514 1.17 24.23 -25.49
C LYS A 514 0.78 23.21 -26.56
N THR A 515 -0.27 22.44 -26.28
CA THR A 515 -0.81 21.45 -27.24
C THR A 515 -1.74 22.06 -28.27
N ALA A 516 -2.17 23.32 -28.09
CA ALA A 516 -3.00 24.03 -29.05
C ALA A 516 -2.16 24.43 -30.28
N ILE A 517 -2.45 23.79 -31.42
CA ILE A 517 -1.83 24.12 -32.70
C ILE A 517 -2.39 25.47 -33.17
N ARG A 518 -1.51 26.47 -33.31
CA ARG A 518 -1.83 27.73 -33.99
C ARG A 518 -1.28 27.68 -35.40
N THR A 519 -2.10 28.02 -36.38
CA THR A 519 -1.67 28.10 -37.78
C THR A 519 -1.30 29.53 -38.13
N GLU A 520 -0.19 29.69 -38.84
CA GLU A 520 0.25 30.97 -39.40
C GLU A 520 0.21 30.90 -40.93
N SER A 521 0.20 32.05 -41.59
CA SER A 521 0.19 32.10 -43.06
C SER A 521 1.53 31.59 -43.60
N ILE A 522 1.48 30.69 -44.58
CA ILE A 522 2.69 30.16 -45.23
C ILE A 522 3.36 31.33 -45.99
N PRO A 523 4.67 31.56 -45.79
CA PRO A 523 5.39 32.60 -46.53
C PRO A 523 5.25 32.43 -48.04
N LYS A 524 4.78 33.47 -48.74
CA LYS A 524 4.64 33.49 -50.21
C LYS A 524 5.91 33.90 -50.94
N PHE A 525 6.87 34.47 -50.22
CA PHE A 525 8.11 35.02 -50.77
C PHE A 525 9.31 34.14 -50.39
N PRO A 526 10.34 34.04 -51.25
CA PRO A 526 11.49 33.19 -50.99
C PRO A 526 12.30 33.69 -49.80
N ALA A 527 12.95 32.76 -49.10
CA ALA A 527 13.91 33.07 -48.06
C ALA A 527 15.30 33.32 -48.65
N MET A 528 16.09 34.14 -47.97
CA MET A 528 17.50 34.35 -48.26
C MET A 528 18.36 33.79 -47.14
N GLN A 529 19.40 33.06 -47.50
CA GLN A 529 20.34 32.47 -46.57
C GLN A 529 21.66 33.25 -46.55
N ARG A 530 22.23 33.41 -45.36
CA ARG A 530 23.58 33.91 -45.14
C ARG A 530 24.28 33.04 -44.11
N ASP A 531 25.50 32.63 -44.41
CA ASP A 531 26.33 31.94 -43.44
C ASP A 531 27.29 32.92 -42.78
N LEU A 532 27.55 32.67 -41.50
CA LEU A 532 28.32 33.55 -40.63
C LEU A 532 29.29 32.74 -39.79
N ALA A 533 30.59 33.02 -39.89
CA ALA A 533 31.61 32.46 -39.01
C ALA A 533 32.21 33.54 -38.09
N VAL A 534 32.08 33.35 -36.78
CA VAL A 534 32.61 34.25 -35.75
C VAL A 534 33.55 33.54 -34.81
N VAL A 535 34.70 34.15 -34.54
CA VAL A 535 35.67 33.66 -33.56
C VAL A 535 35.44 34.40 -32.25
N VAL A 536 35.03 33.67 -31.21
CA VAL A 536 34.74 34.19 -29.87
C VAL A 536 35.61 33.50 -28.82
N ASP A 537 35.70 34.06 -27.62
CA ASP A 537 36.35 33.39 -26.50
C ASP A 537 35.71 32.02 -26.21
N ARG A 538 36.53 31.05 -25.85
CA ARG A 538 36.14 29.65 -25.69
C ARG A 538 35.03 29.44 -24.66
N GLU A 539 35.00 30.27 -23.63
CA GLU A 539 34.00 30.23 -22.55
C GLU A 539 32.64 30.82 -22.95
N VAL A 540 32.56 31.59 -24.05
CA VAL A 540 31.28 32.20 -24.48
C VAL A 540 30.32 31.10 -24.94
N PRO A 541 29.15 30.93 -24.30
CA PRO A 541 28.19 29.90 -24.72
C PRO A 541 27.63 30.24 -26.10
N ALA A 542 27.61 29.26 -27.01
CA ALA A 542 27.06 29.44 -28.36
C ALA A 542 25.61 29.96 -28.34
N GLN A 543 24.81 29.52 -27.36
CA GLN A 543 23.44 30.00 -27.19
C GLN A 543 23.37 31.52 -26.96
N LYS A 544 24.31 32.14 -26.23
CA LYS A 544 24.30 33.60 -26.02
C LYS A 544 24.53 34.34 -27.34
N VAL A 545 25.44 33.83 -28.17
CA VAL A 545 25.70 34.38 -29.51
C VAL A 545 24.46 34.22 -30.40
N MET A 546 23.83 33.05 -30.41
CA MET A 546 22.60 32.80 -31.17
C MET A 546 21.44 33.69 -30.72
N ASP A 547 21.25 33.88 -29.41
CA ASP A 547 20.20 34.74 -28.87
C ASP A 547 20.43 36.20 -29.26
N ARG A 548 21.69 36.65 -29.25
CA ARG A 548 22.05 37.99 -29.69
C ARG A 548 21.85 38.18 -31.19
N ILE A 549 22.23 37.20 -32.00
CA ILE A 549 21.95 37.18 -33.44
C ILE A 549 20.44 37.32 -33.71
N ARG A 550 19.60 36.54 -33.02
CA ARG A 550 18.14 36.63 -33.16
C ARG A 550 17.60 38.00 -32.80
N GLN A 551 18.13 38.59 -31.74
CA GLN A 551 17.72 39.94 -31.33
C GLN A 551 18.08 40.99 -32.37
N LEU A 552 19.29 40.92 -32.94
CA LEU A 552 19.79 41.90 -33.92
C LEU A 552 19.18 41.71 -35.33
N GLY A 553 18.93 40.47 -35.75
CA GLY A 553 18.33 40.19 -37.06
C GLY A 553 16.83 40.53 -37.17
N GLY A 554 16.18 40.81 -36.03
CA GLY A 554 14.81 41.33 -35.98
C GLY A 554 13.76 40.37 -36.55
N GLU A 555 12.61 40.94 -36.96
CA GLU A 555 11.45 40.17 -37.44
C GLU A 555 11.69 39.40 -38.74
N LEU A 556 12.68 39.82 -39.53
CA LEU A 556 13.01 39.16 -40.79
C LEU A 556 13.86 37.90 -40.59
N LEU A 557 14.56 37.76 -39.47
CA LEU A 557 15.36 36.57 -39.19
C LEU A 557 14.47 35.46 -38.65
N THR A 558 14.22 34.45 -39.47
CA THR A 558 13.33 33.34 -39.12
C THR A 558 14.06 32.16 -38.47
N HIS A 559 15.32 31.91 -38.85
CA HIS A 559 16.10 30.78 -38.34
C HIS A 559 17.56 31.21 -38.10
N VAL A 560 18.15 30.63 -37.04
CA VAL A 560 19.56 30.73 -36.68
C VAL A 560 19.97 29.36 -36.20
N ASP A 561 20.78 28.68 -37.01
CA ASP A 561 21.25 27.32 -36.75
C ASP A 561 22.77 27.32 -36.69
N ILE A 562 23.34 26.66 -35.69
CA ILE A 562 24.78 26.42 -35.64
C ILE A 562 25.08 25.13 -36.40
N PHE A 563 26.02 25.18 -37.33
CA PHE A 563 26.38 24.01 -38.15
C PHE A 563 27.83 23.57 -37.95
N ASP A 564 28.70 24.42 -37.39
CA ASP A 564 30.08 24.04 -37.09
C ASP A 564 30.65 24.76 -35.85
N VAL A 565 31.51 24.05 -35.12
CA VAL A 565 32.29 24.56 -33.98
C VAL A 565 33.72 24.06 -34.13
N TYR A 566 34.65 24.99 -34.41
CA TYR A 566 36.03 24.67 -34.71
C TYR A 566 37.00 25.29 -33.69
N THR A 567 37.93 24.49 -33.18
CA THR A 567 38.93 24.87 -32.14
C THR A 567 40.37 24.52 -32.54
N GLY A 568 40.61 24.06 -33.76
CA GLY A 568 41.95 23.72 -34.26
C GLY A 568 42.67 24.88 -34.95
N ASP A 569 43.87 24.63 -35.45
CA ASP A 569 44.63 25.62 -36.23
C ASP A 569 43.83 26.14 -37.45
N PRO A 570 43.82 27.45 -37.75
CA PRO A 570 44.62 28.53 -37.16
C PRO A 570 43.92 29.31 -36.02
N ILE A 571 42.93 28.73 -35.32
CA ILE A 571 42.21 29.41 -34.24
C ILE A 571 43.06 29.37 -32.95
N PRO A 572 43.24 30.51 -32.25
CA PRO A 572 43.92 30.54 -30.95
C PRO A 572 43.28 29.58 -29.93
N GLU A 573 44.08 28.96 -29.04
CA GLU A 573 43.61 27.93 -28.10
C GLU A 573 42.53 28.40 -27.10
N ASP A 574 42.54 29.71 -26.79
CA ASP A 574 41.58 30.40 -25.92
C ASP A 574 40.30 30.83 -26.65
N ARG A 575 40.21 30.57 -27.95
CA ARG A 575 39.09 30.94 -28.82
C ARG A 575 38.47 29.74 -29.51
N LYS A 576 37.28 29.97 -30.09
CA LYS A 576 36.58 29.01 -30.94
C LYS A 576 35.87 29.74 -32.07
N SER A 577 35.85 29.12 -33.25
CA SER A 577 35.06 29.57 -34.38
C SER A 577 33.68 28.90 -34.31
N LEU A 578 32.62 29.71 -34.31
CA LEU A 578 31.24 29.27 -34.39
C LEU A 578 30.69 29.65 -35.76
N ALA A 579 30.17 28.68 -36.51
CA ALA A 579 29.56 28.91 -37.80
C ALA A 579 28.03 28.74 -37.74
N PHE A 580 27.33 29.76 -38.21
CA PHE A 580 25.88 29.86 -38.16
C PHE A 580 25.29 30.03 -39.56
N THR A 581 24.15 29.41 -39.80
CA THR A 581 23.29 29.68 -40.94
C THR A 581 22.13 30.55 -40.49
N LEU A 582 21.93 31.65 -41.21
CA LEU A 582 20.91 32.67 -40.97
C LEU A 582 19.91 32.65 -42.11
N LYS A 583 18.63 32.51 -41.79
CA LYS A 583 17.56 32.52 -42.80
C LYS A 583 16.66 33.74 -42.61
N TYR A 584 16.75 34.67 -43.55
CA TYR A 584 15.92 35.86 -43.59
C TYR A 584 14.71 35.65 -44.52
N GLN A 585 13.51 36.00 -44.08
CA GLN A 585 12.30 35.85 -44.88
C GLN A 585 11.24 36.87 -44.47
N SER A 586 10.52 37.43 -45.44
CA SER A 586 9.37 38.31 -45.20
C SER A 586 8.07 37.65 -45.67
N LEU A 587 6.98 37.90 -44.95
CA LEU A 587 5.63 37.48 -45.32
C LEU A 587 4.98 38.40 -46.37
N THR A 588 5.53 39.60 -46.59
CA THR A 588 4.88 40.67 -47.37
C THR A 588 5.64 41.08 -48.62
N LYS A 589 6.93 40.76 -48.74
CA LYS A 589 7.75 41.11 -49.91
C LYS A 589 8.92 40.15 -50.12
N THR A 590 9.45 40.13 -51.34
CA THR A 590 10.78 39.56 -51.62
C THR A 590 11.85 40.49 -51.03
N LEU A 591 12.79 39.92 -50.28
CA LEU A 591 13.92 40.67 -49.72
C LEU A 591 14.95 40.98 -50.80
N LYS A 592 15.53 42.19 -50.76
CA LYS A 592 16.67 42.55 -51.61
C LYS A 592 17.99 42.24 -50.91
N ASP A 593 19.02 41.98 -51.71
CA ASP A 593 20.38 41.68 -51.22
C ASP A 593 20.94 42.78 -50.32
N GLU A 594 20.70 44.04 -50.66
CA GLU A 594 21.11 45.22 -49.89
C GLU A 594 20.48 45.25 -48.48
N GLU A 595 19.20 44.88 -48.35
CA GLU A 595 18.47 44.86 -47.07
C GLU A 595 19.01 43.76 -46.15
N VAL A 596 19.26 42.57 -46.70
CA VAL A 596 19.80 41.43 -45.95
C VAL A 596 21.25 41.68 -45.55
N ASN A 597 22.07 42.26 -46.44
CA ASN A 597 23.46 42.57 -46.14
C ASN A 597 23.58 43.65 -45.04
N ALA A 598 22.70 44.65 -45.04
CA ALA A 598 22.66 45.66 -43.97
C ALA A 598 22.30 45.04 -42.60
N LEU A 599 21.31 44.14 -42.55
CA LEU A 599 20.97 43.42 -41.33
C LEU A 599 22.08 42.49 -40.87
N ASN A 600 22.72 41.77 -41.80
CA ASN A 600 23.84 40.91 -41.49
C ASN A 600 24.98 41.74 -40.89
N GLN A 601 25.32 42.90 -41.49
CA GLN A 601 26.33 43.81 -40.97
C GLN A 601 26.00 44.33 -39.55
N GLN A 602 24.73 44.62 -39.26
CA GLN A 602 24.29 44.99 -37.90
C GLN A 602 24.44 43.84 -36.90
N VAL A 603 24.09 42.62 -37.31
CA VAL A 603 24.34 41.40 -36.53
C VAL A 603 25.84 41.26 -36.27
N LEU A 604 26.66 41.51 -37.28
CA LEU A 604 28.11 41.40 -37.20
C LEU A 604 28.67 42.35 -36.13
N GLU A 605 28.46 43.64 -36.32
CA GLU A 605 28.95 44.70 -35.44
C GLU A 605 28.46 44.53 -34.00
N GLY A 606 27.22 44.05 -33.82
CA GLY A 606 26.66 43.80 -32.50
C GLY A 606 27.30 42.64 -31.76
N ILE A 607 27.66 41.55 -32.47
CA ILE A 607 28.38 40.41 -31.87
C ILE A 607 29.82 40.81 -31.55
N GLU A 608 30.50 41.53 -32.44
CA GLU A 608 31.86 42.03 -32.22
C GLU A 608 31.93 42.91 -30.98
N ARG A 609 30.97 43.84 -30.83
CA ARG A 609 30.91 44.74 -29.67
C ARG A 609 30.63 44.04 -28.34
N GLU A 610 29.82 42.99 -28.34
CA GLU A 610 29.40 42.32 -27.09
C GLU A 610 30.33 41.18 -26.68
N PHE A 611 30.87 40.44 -27.64
CA PHE A 611 31.65 39.22 -27.38
C PHE A 611 33.12 39.31 -27.84
N GLY A 612 33.59 40.47 -28.30
CA GLY A 612 34.96 40.63 -28.80
C GLY A 612 35.26 39.73 -30.01
N ALA A 613 34.22 39.44 -30.79
CA ALA A 613 34.29 38.46 -31.86
C ALA A 613 35.14 38.95 -33.03
N ALA A 614 35.98 38.07 -33.57
CA ALA A 614 36.78 38.35 -34.77
C ALA A 614 36.24 37.56 -35.98
N TRP A 615 36.26 38.21 -37.15
CA TRP A 615 35.70 37.67 -38.39
C TRP A 615 36.62 36.63 -39.03
N ARG A 616 36.05 35.51 -39.47
CA ARG A 616 36.72 34.58 -40.40
C ARG A 616 36.25 34.91 -41.82
N LYS A 617 37.16 35.44 -42.65
CA LYS A 617 36.91 35.65 -44.09
C LYS A 617 36.86 34.33 -44.84
#